data_AF-A0A6A5H2F9-F1
#
_entry.id   AF-A0A6A5H2F9-F1
#
_cell.length_a   1.000
_cell.length_b   1.000
_cell.length_c   1.000
_cell.angle_alpha   90.00
_cell.angle_beta   90.00
_cell.angle_gamma   90.00
#
_symmetry.space_group_name_H-M   'P 1'
#
loop_
_entity.id
_entity.type
_entity.pdbx_description
1 polymer ?
#
loop_
_entity_poly.entity_id
_entity_poly.type
_entity_poly.pdbx_seq_one_letter_code
_entity_poly.pdbx_strand_id
1 'polypeptide(L)'
;MLFLNSNASIEQMSAVAEWTKSLFSECWFCHIAGDDANSETFELNHEYEIAPIDCGVLNAQEVLIYSKPTKYPVNWFTLEQTMRSNWTKLMFGACTFDASDLNQFIKGWLNGNNSKMEVFRAVVKPYIRDLVLDGIEYEERDITERRRPYNTSFFNNAFNSYFIGGYYIRRNDGTVASIQEDFKYLGPQIMIIFTFVVWPQDSS
;
A
#
# COMPACT_ATOMS: atom_id res chain seq x y z
N MET A 1 16.73 7.90 -7.97
CA MET A 1 17.77 7.36 -8.89
C MET A 1 17.89 5.86 -8.62
N LEU A 2 18.43 5.07 -9.54
CA LEU A 2 18.39 3.61 -9.41
C LEU A 2 19.63 3.12 -8.65
N PHE A 3 19.46 2.75 -7.38
CA PHE A 3 20.50 2.12 -6.57
C PHE A 3 20.17 0.65 -6.33
N LEU A 4 21.06 -0.20 -6.84
CA LEU A 4 21.06 -1.63 -6.60
C LEU A 4 21.83 -1.92 -5.31
N ASN A 5 21.37 -2.90 -4.55
CA ASN A 5 22.06 -3.37 -3.34
C ASN A 5 23.52 -3.71 -3.69
N SER A 6 24.50 -3.24 -2.90
CA SER A 6 25.92 -3.51 -3.13
C SER A 6 26.28 -5.00 -3.07
N ASN A 7 25.38 -5.84 -2.54
CA ASN A 7 25.48 -7.30 -2.46
C ASN A 7 24.64 -8.02 -3.54
N ALA A 8 23.96 -7.30 -4.43
CA ALA A 8 23.22 -7.91 -5.55
C ALA A 8 24.18 -8.53 -6.57
N SER A 9 23.76 -9.61 -7.25
CA SER A 9 24.59 -10.23 -8.28
C SER A 9 24.65 -9.37 -9.55
N ILE A 10 25.71 -9.55 -10.35
CA ILE A 10 25.89 -8.81 -11.61
C ILE A 10 24.74 -9.09 -12.59
N GLU A 11 24.14 -10.29 -12.55
CA GLU A 11 22.94 -10.63 -13.33
C GLU A 11 21.72 -9.82 -12.89
N GLN A 12 21.50 -9.63 -11.58
CA GLN A 12 20.38 -8.82 -11.06
C GLN A 12 20.53 -7.35 -11.46
N MET A 13 21.75 -6.80 -11.34
CA MET A 13 22.06 -5.45 -11.79
C MET A 13 21.85 -5.29 -13.30
N SER A 14 22.22 -6.30 -14.09
CA SER A 14 22.06 -6.30 -15.55
C SER A 14 20.59 -6.41 -15.96
N ALA A 15 19.79 -7.25 -15.32
CA ALA A 15 18.36 -7.39 -15.61
C ALA A 15 17.58 -6.10 -15.34
N VAL A 16 17.85 -5.42 -14.21
CA VAL A 16 17.23 -4.13 -13.89
C VAL A 16 17.73 -3.02 -14.84
N ALA A 17 19.01 -3.06 -15.25
CA ALA A 17 19.53 -2.14 -16.25
C ALA A 17 18.93 -2.37 -17.64
N GLU A 18 18.78 -3.61 -18.11
CA GLU A 18 18.15 -3.91 -19.41
C GLU A 18 16.66 -3.58 -19.41
N TRP A 19 15.94 -3.84 -18.32
CA TRP A 19 14.57 -3.37 -18.12
C TRP A 19 14.48 -1.83 -18.17
N THR A 20 15.36 -1.12 -17.46
CA THR A 20 15.41 0.36 -17.51
C THR A 20 15.73 0.86 -18.92
N LYS A 21 16.57 0.15 -19.68
CA LYS A 21 16.91 0.47 -21.08
C LYS A 21 15.77 0.16 -22.06
N SER A 22 14.91 -0.82 -21.79
CA SER A 22 13.72 -1.08 -22.63
C SER A 22 12.62 -0.03 -22.44
N LEU A 23 12.67 0.72 -21.33
CA LEU A 23 11.77 1.81 -20.95
C LEU A 23 12.18 3.21 -21.48
N PHE A 24 13.18 3.31 -22.36
CA PHE A 24 13.84 4.57 -22.71
C PHE A 24 13.00 5.68 -23.42
N SER A 25 11.70 5.48 -23.62
CA SER A 25 10.77 6.55 -24.05
C SER A 25 9.87 7.10 -22.92
N GLU A 26 9.48 6.30 -21.92
CA GLU A 26 8.35 6.61 -21.04
C GLU A 26 8.45 5.92 -19.64
N CYS A 27 9.10 6.52 -18.62
CA CYS A 27 9.13 5.89 -17.27
C CYS A 27 9.47 6.80 -16.07
N TRP A 28 8.86 6.48 -14.90
CA TRP A 28 9.18 7.04 -13.57
C TRP A 28 8.67 6.27 -12.26
N PHE A 29 7.66 6.73 -11.46
CA PHE A 29 7.29 6.37 -10.03
C PHE A 29 6.58 5.01 -9.83
N CYS A 30 7.06 4.03 -9.05
CA CYS A 30 8.25 3.88 -8.21
C CYS A 30 8.53 4.97 -7.15
N HIS A 31 8.06 4.76 -5.92
CA HIS A 31 8.97 4.86 -4.78
C HIS A 31 8.98 3.50 -4.10
N ILE A 32 10.18 2.92 -4.00
CA ILE A 32 10.41 1.51 -3.67
C ILE A 32 11.67 1.49 -2.77
N ALA A 33 11.58 0.97 -1.55
CA ALA A 33 12.72 0.93 -0.62
C ALA A 33 12.78 -0.36 0.21
N GLY A 34 13.98 -0.67 0.72
CA GLY A 34 14.30 -1.79 1.61
C GLY A 34 15.28 -1.38 2.73
N ASP A 35 15.58 -2.31 3.65
CA ASP A 35 16.16 -2.04 4.99
C ASP A 35 17.54 -1.32 5.04
N ASP A 36 18.31 -1.30 3.96
CA ASP A 36 19.68 -0.72 3.95
C ASP A 36 19.70 0.78 3.61
N ALA A 37 19.28 1.62 4.57
CA ALA A 37 19.59 3.05 4.79
C ALA A 37 19.41 4.09 3.65
N ASN A 38 19.13 3.71 2.41
CA ASN A 38 19.05 4.61 1.25
C ASN A 38 17.67 4.52 0.57
N SER A 39 16.73 5.40 0.95
CA SER A 39 15.40 5.48 0.33
C SER A 39 15.38 6.49 -0.82
N GLU A 40 15.03 6.07 -2.04
CA GLU A 40 15.01 6.95 -3.22
C GLU A 40 13.74 6.92 -4.09
N THR A 41 13.45 8.08 -4.69
CA THR A 41 12.21 8.42 -5.41
C THR A 41 12.36 8.44 -6.95
N PHE A 42 11.25 8.22 -7.66
CA PHE A 42 11.03 8.40 -9.12
C PHE A 42 9.60 9.07 -9.32
N GLU A 43 9.18 9.70 -10.46
CA GLU A 43 7.94 10.60 -10.54
C GLU A 43 6.98 10.44 -11.78
N LEU A 44 5.91 9.60 -11.78
CA LEU A 44 5.35 9.01 -13.04
C LEU A 44 4.38 9.91 -13.83
N ASN A 45 4.64 9.99 -15.13
CA ASN A 45 3.77 10.55 -16.16
C ASN A 45 3.71 9.55 -17.36
N HIS A 46 2.55 8.94 -17.59
CA HIS A 46 2.23 8.04 -18.71
C HIS A 46 0.80 8.31 -19.21
N GLU A 47 0.55 8.17 -20.51
CA GLU A 47 -0.77 8.41 -21.13
C GLU A 47 -1.51 7.11 -21.54
N TYR A 48 -0.84 5.96 -21.37
CA TYR A 48 -1.30 4.64 -21.84
C TYR A 48 -1.36 3.59 -20.72
N GLU A 49 -1.96 2.45 -20.99
CA GLU A 49 -2.05 1.32 -20.06
C GLU A 49 -0.66 0.67 -19.85
N ILE A 50 -0.28 0.45 -18.58
CA ILE A 50 0.99 -0.18 -18.21
C ILE A 50 0.75 -1.67 -17.96
N ALA A 51 1.63 -2.53 -18.47
CA ALA A 51 1.60 -3.97 -18.18
C ALA A 51 1.97 -4.24 -16.70
N PRO A 52 1.42 -5.28 -16.04
CA PRO A 52 1.66 -5.50 -14.62
C PRO A 52 3.16 -5.59 -14.24
N ILE A 53 3.57 -4.81 -13.23
CA ILE A 53 4.96 -4.71 -12.78
C ILE A 53 5.15 -5.60 -11.55
N ASP A 54 5.99 -6.63 -11.63
CA ASP A 54 6.31 -7.45 -10.46
C ASP A 54 7.35 -6.76 -9.56
N CYS A 55 6.87 -5.96 -8.60
CA CYS A 55 7.70 -5.34 -7.59
C CYS A 55 8.32 -6.33 -6.59
N GLY A 56 7.90 -7.60 -6.57
CA GLY A 56 8.49 -8.64 -5.70
C GLY A 56 9.95 -8.93 -6.03
N VAL A 57 10.35 -8.75 -7.29
CA VAL A 57 11.75 -8.89 -7.77
C VAL A 57 12.68 -7.84 -7.15
N LEU A 58 12.14 -6.71 -6.68
CA LEU A 58 12.90 -5.56 -6.20
C LEU A 58 13.27 -5.64 -4.70
N ASN A 59 12.90 -6.73 -4.01
CA ASN A 59 13.15 -6.97 -2.57
C ASN A 59 12.74 -5.78 -1.66
N ALA A 60 11.67 -5.09 -2.05
CA ALA A 60 11.20 -3.90 -1.35
C ALA A 60 10.23 -4.24 -0.22
N GLN A 61 10.21 -3.39 0.79
CA GLN A 61 9.32 -3.50 1.96
C GLN A 61 8.36 -2.31 2.04
N GLU A 62 8.76 -1.14 1.53
CA GLU A 62 7.90 0.04 1.42
C GLU A 62 7.67 0.40 -0.06
N VAL A 63 6.41 0.49 -0.46
CA VAL A 63 6.00 0.93 -1.81
C VAL A 63 4.95 2.03 -1.72
N LEU A 64 5.20 3.10 -2.46
CA LEU A 64 4.29 4.22 -2.66
C LEU A 64 4.08 4.40 -4.16
N ILE A 65 2.83 4.45 -4.61
CA ILE A 65 2.47 4.62 -6.02
C ILE A 65 1.34 5.65 -6.12
N TYR A 66 1.53 6.72 -6.89
CA TYR A 66 0.51 7.73 -7.17
C TYR A 66 0.39 7.97 -8.67
N SER A 67 -0.83 8.07 -9.18
CA SER A 67 -1.11 8.70 -10.48
C SER A 67 -1.54 10.16 -10.28
N LYS A 68 -1.04 11.07 -11.13
CA LYS A 68 -1.40 12.50 -11.07
C LYS A 68 -2.87 12.77 -11.42
N PRO A 69 -3.41 12.27 -12.56
CA PRO A 69 -4.83 12.35 -12.85
C PRO A 69 -5.59 11.10 -12.34
N THR A 70 -6.64 11.32 -11.55
CA THR A 70 -7.58 10.25 -11.12
C THR A 70 -8.29 9.55 -12.29
N LYS A 71 -8.28 10.16 -13.48
CA LYS A 71 -8.78 9.60 -14.74
C LYS A 71 -8.09 8.27 -15.10
N TYR A 72 -6.84 8.08 -14.68
CA TYR A 72 -6.05 6.88 -14.91
C TYR A 72 -5.62 6.31 -13.54
N PRO A 73 -6.49 5.51 -12.88
CA PRO A 73 -6.12 4.83 -11.65
C PRO A 73 -5.05 3.77 -11.91
N VAL A 74 -4.23 3.48 -10.89
CA VAL A 74 -3.29 2.36 -10.86
C VAL A 74 -4.07 1.06 -11.06
N ASN A 75 -3.87 0.42 -12.22
CA ASN A 75 -4.48 -0.83 -12.64
C ASN A 75 -3.46 -1.97 -12.85
N TRP A 76 -2.17 -1.63 -12.88
CA TRP A 76 -1.05 -2.53 -13.16
C TRP A 76 -0.43 -3.16 -11.91
N PHE A 77 -0.78 -2.70 -10.71
CA PHE A 77 -0.41 -3.35 -9.46
C PHE A 77 -1.60 -4.20 -8.99
N THR A 78 -1.42 -5.52 -8.95
CA THR A 78 -2.53 -6.46 -8.71
C THR A 78 -2.67 -6.81 -7.24
N LEU A 79 -3.88 -7.24 -6.83
CA LEU A 79 -4.09 -7.84 -5.50
C LEU A 79 -3.10 -8.99 -5.26
N GLU A 80 -2.87 -9.82 -6.27
CA GLU A 80 -1.92 -10.94 -6.21
C GLU A 80 -0.50 -10.49 -5.80
N GLN A 81 -0.03 -9.35 -6.30
CA GLN A 81 1.26 -8.75 -5.90
C GLN A 81 1.20 -8.14 -4.49
N THR A 82 0.08 -7.50 -4.13
CA THR A 82 -0.20 -7.02 -2.75
C THR A 82 -0.12 -8.16 -1.73
N MET A 83 -0.42 -9.39 -2.13
CA MET A 83 -0.54 -10.55 -1.23
C MET A 83 0.67 -11.50 -1.18
N ARG A 84 1.63 -11.38 -2.12
CA ARG A 84 2.75 -12.34 -2.29
C ARG A 84 4.04 -12.00 -1.55
N SER A 85 4.28 -10.74 -1.24
CA SER A 85 5.52 -10.28 -0.58
C SER A 85 5.29 -9.97 0.90
N ASN A 86 6.37 -9.84 1.68
CA ASN A 86 6.29 -9.38 3.07
C ASN A 86 6.42 -7.86 3.13
N TRP A 87 5.38 -7.16 2.68
CA TRP A 87 5.34 -5.70 2.70
C TRP A 87 5.25 -5.17 4.13
N THR A 88 6.00 -4.10 4.42
CA THR A 88 5.90 -3.31 5.66
C THR A 88 4.94 -2.14 5.46
N LYS A 89 5.06 -1.41 4.34
CA LYS A 89 4.11 -0.34 4.01
C LYS A 89 3.72 -0.34 2.53
N LEU A 90 2.43 -0.26 2.26
CA LEU A 90 1.86 -0.07 0.93
C LEU A 90 0.96 1.15 0.91
N MET A 91 1.19 2.08 -0.01
CA MET A 91 0.25 3.18 -0.24
C MET A 91 0.04 3.45 -1.72
N PHE A 92 -1.22 3.34 -2.13
CA PHE A 92 -1.69 3.66 -3.46
C PHE A 92 -2.49 4.96 -3.45
N GLY A 93 -2.28 5.78 -4.48
CA GLY A 93 -3.20 6.82 -4.91
C GLY A 93 -4.49 6.21 -5.46
N ALA A 94 -5.09 6.88 -6.46
CA ALA A 94 -6.25 6.32 -7.15
C ALA A 94 -5.88 4.97 -7.77
N CYS A 95 -6.52 3.87 -7.35
CA CYS A 95 -6.30 2.53 -7.91
C CYS A 95 -7.62 1.86 -8.30
N THR A 96 -7.54 0.71 -8.98
CA THR A 96 -8.70 -0.05 -9.44
C THR A 96 -9.27 -1.02 -8.41
N PHE A 97 -8.69 -1.13 -7.20
CA PHE A 97 -9.19 -2.03 -6.17
C PHE A 97 -10.64 -1.71 -5.79
N ASP A 98 -11.43 -2.76 -5.59
CA ASP A 98 -12.80 -2.68 -5.10
C ASP A 98 -12.95 -3.30 -3.69
N ALA A 99 -14.20 -3.42 -3.22
CA ALA A 99 -14.46 -3.99 -1.90
C ALA A 99 -14.08 -5.48 -1.78
N SER A 100 -14.16 -6.25 -2.87
CA SER A 100 -13.73 -7.64 -2.90
C SER A 100 -12.22 -7.74 -2.81
N ASP A 101 -11.47 -6.88 -3.52
CA ASP A 101 -10.01 -6.84 -3.40
C ASP A 101 -9.56 -6.49 -1.97
N LEU A 102 -10.20 -5.49 -1.35
CA LEU A 102 -9.92 -5.10 0.04
C LEU A 102 -10.30 -6.21 1.04
N ASN A 103 -11.44 -6.87 0.86
CA ASN A 103 -11.86 -8.01 1.70
C ASN A 103 -10.87 -9.18 1.60
N GLN A 104 -10.43 -9.53 0.39
CA GLN A 104 -9.45 -10.57 0.15
C GLN A 104 -8.08 -10.23 0.74
N PHE A 105 -7.65 -8.96 0.66
CA PHE A 105 -6.45 -8.49 1.36
C PHE A 105 -6.55 -8.73 2.86
N ILE A 106 -7.64 -8.29 3.50
CA ILE A 106 -7.84 -8.42 4.95
C ILE A 106 -7.88 -9.90 5.35
N LYS A 107 -8.64 -10.74 4.64
CA LYS A 107 -8.73 -12.18 4.89
C LYS A 107 -7.37 -12.88 4.75
N GLY A 108 -6.58 -12.56 3.73
CA GLY A 108 -5.24 -13.13 3.58
C GLY A 108 -4.24 -12.63 4.64
N TRP A 109 -4.35 -11.38 5.09
CA TRP A 109 -3.58 -10.91 6.25
C TRP A 109 -3.95 -11.70 7.51
N LEU A 110 -5.25 -11.86 7.81
CA LEU A 110 -5.74 -12.68 8.93
C LEU A 110 -5.21 -14.13 8.88
N ASN A 111 -5.07 -14.69 7.67
CA ASN A 111 -4.60 -16.05 7.43
C ASN A 111 -3.07 -16.25 7.43
N GLY A 112 -2.26 -15.19 7.51
CA GLY A 112 -0.80 -15.30 7.65
C GLY A 112 0.04 -14.44 6.70
N ASN A 113 -0.52 -13.97 5.59
CA ASN A 113 0.22 -13.15 4.61
C ASN A 113 0.60 -11.78 5.21
N ASN A 114 1.59 -11.12 4.61
CA ASN A 114 1.99 -9.74 4.99
C ASN A 114 2.29 -9.60 6.50
N SER A 115 3.07 -10.53 7.07
CA SER A 115 3.35 -10.58 8.52
C SER A 115 4.15 -9.39 9.05
N LYS A 116 4.84 -8.65 8.17
CA LYS A 116 5.56 -7.39 8.46
C LYS A 116 4.71 -6.13 8.33
N MET A 117 3.44 -6.23 7.90
CA MET A 117 2.62 -5.06 7.57
C MET A 117 2.46 -4.12 8.77
N GLU A 118 2.71 -2.84 8.55
CA GLU A 118 2.38 -1.73 9.44
C GLU A 118 1.21 -0.91 8.87
N VAL A 119 1.25 -0.58 7.57
CA VAL A 119 0.28 0.31 6.91
C VAL A 119 -0.03 -0.15 5.49
N PHE A 120 -1.31 -0.38 5.20
CA PHE A 120 -1.83 -0.44 3.83
C PHE A 120 -2.86 0.67 3.61
N ARG A 121 -2.69 1.45 2.54
CA ARG A 121 -3.61 2.53 2.18
C ARG A 121 -3.90 2.50 0.69
N ALA A 122 -5.16 2.70 0.31
CA ALA A 122 -5.59 2.79 -1.09
C ALA A 122 -6.64 3.88 -1.27
N VAL A 123 -6.58 4.63 -2.37
CA VAL A 123 -7.67 5.55 -2.76
C VAL A 123 -8.50 4.87 -3.85
N VAL A 124 -9.71 4.48 -3.51
CA VAL A 124 -10.58 3.64 -4.34
C VAL A 124 -11.91 4.33 -4.62
N LYS A 125 -12.68 3.79 -5.57
CA LYS A 125 -14.05 4.24 -5.82
C LYS A 125 -14.95 3.96 -4.60
N PRO A 126 -16.08 4.69 -4.43
CA PRO A 126 -17.04 4.40 -3.38
C PRO A 126 -17.56 2.97 -3.45
N TYR A 127 -17.69 2.32 -2.29
CA TYR A 127 -18.16 0.95 -2.13
C TYR A 127 -19.09 0.82 -0.92
N ILE A 128 -19.75 -0.34 -0.79
CA ILE A 128 -20.55 -0.69 0.39
C ILE A 128 -19.61 -1.33 1.42
N ARG A 129 -19.46 -0.69 2.59
CA ARG A 129 -18.56 -1.10 3.67
C ARG A 129 -18.69 -2.57 4.07
N ASP A 130 -19.93 -3.04 4.18
CA ASP A 130 -20.24 -4.42 4.58
C ASP A 130 -19.59 -5.46 3.66
N LEU A 131 -19.32 -5.14 2.39
CA LEU A 131 -18.61 -6.03 1.46
C LEU A 131 -17.11 -6.13 1.77
N VAL A 132 -16.50 -5.08 2.34
CA VAL A 132 -15.08 -5.10 2.77
C VAL A 132 -14.91 -5.93 4.05
N LEU A 133 -15.89 -5.88 4.96
CA LEU A 133 -15.87 -6.59 6.24
C LEU A 133 -16.61 -7.94 6.21
N ASP A 134 -17.14 -8.37 5.05
CA ASP A 134 -17.88 -9.62 4.91
C ASP A 134 -17.06 -10.82 5.41
N GLY A 135 -17.65 -11.62 6.31
CA GLY A 135 -17.02 -12.79 6.90
C GLY A 135 -15.79 -12.51 7.77
N ILE A 136 -15.63 -11.28 8.27
CA ILE A 136 -14.55 -10.86 9.18
C ILE A 136 -15.17 -10.47 10.53
N GLU A 137 -14.61 -11.00 11.62
CA GLU A 137 -14.95 -10.55 12.98
C GLU A 137 -14.25 -9.23 13.29
N TYR A 138 -15.01 -8.23 13.75
CA TYR A 138 -14.49 -6.91 14.08
C TYR A 138 -15.18 -6.28 15.30
N GLU A 139 -14.47 -5.38 15.96
CA GLU A 139 -14.94 -4.49 17.02
C GLU A 139 -15.04 -3.07 16.43
N GLU A 140 -16.24 -2.50 16.36
CA GLU A 140 -16.42 -1.09 15.95
C GLU A 140 -16.14 -0.15 17.13
N ARG A 141 -15.35 0.90 16.89
CA ARG A 141 -14.97 1.91 17.88
C ARG A 141 -15.41 3.31 17.46
N ASP A 142 -15.81 4.09 18.46
CA ASP A 142 -16.43 5.40 18.26
C ASP A 142 -15.40 6.48 17.87
N ILE A 143 -15.82 7.42 17.01
CA ILE A 143 -15.00 8.56 16.58
C ILE A 143 -14.72 9.59 17.69
N THR A 144 -15.34 9.44 18.86
CA THR A 144 -15.09 10.22 20.07
C THR A 144 -13.92 9.69 20.90
N GLU A 145 -13.38 8.52 20.57
CA GLU A 145 -12.17 7.98 21.21
C GLU A 145 -10.91 8.82 20.94
N ARG A 146 -9.86 8.59 21.74
CA ARG A 146 -8.58 9.28 21.56
C ARG A 146 -7.97 8.97 20.19
N ARG A 147 -7.53 10.03 19.51
CA ARG A 147 -6.72 9.94 18.29
C ARG A 147 -5.46 9.10 18.56
N ARG A 148 -5.31 7.98 17.84
CA ARG A 148 -4.11 7.14 17.93
C ARG A 148 -3.16 7.50 16.77
N PRO A 149 -1.99 8.11 17.02
CA PRO A 149 -1.00 8.32 15.96
C PRO A 149 -0.49 6.96 15.48
N TYR A 150 -0.25 6.83 14.19
CA TYR A 150 0.38 5.65 13.59
C TYR A 150 1.55 6.05 12.70
N ASN A 151 2.49 5.13 12.51
CA ASN A 151 3.71 5.44 11.77
C ASN A 151 3.42 5.59 10.27
N THR A 152 3.27 6.85 9.83
CA THR A 152 3.20 7.22 8.41
C THR A 152 4.48 7.88 7.93
N SER A 153 5.63 7.60 8.58
CA SER A 153 6.90 7.80 7.91
C SER A 153 7.01 6.79 6.77
N PHE A 154 7.06 7.31 5.56
CA PHE A 154 7.50 6.59 4.37
C PHE A 154 8.84 7.19 4.01
N PHE A 155 9.87 6.36 3.81
CA PHE A 155 11.16 6.84 3.29
C PHE A 155 11.75 8.01 4.11
N ASN A 156 11.70 7.87 5.45
CA ASN A 156 12.10 8.88 6.44
C ASN A 156 11.32 10.23 6.42
N ASN A 157 10.31 10.39 5.57
CA ASN A 157 9.44 11.57 5.55
C ASN A 157 8.17 11.30 6.35
N ALA A 158 8.07 11.90 7.54
CA ALA A 158 6.90 11.79 8.41
C ALA A 158 5.82 12.82 8.02
N PHE A 159 4.59 12.35 7.87
CA PHE A 159 3.38 13.18 7.86
C PHE A 159 2.55 12.86 9.11
N ASN A 160 1.84 13.86 9.66
CA ASN A 160 1.00 13.63 10.85
C ASN A 160 -0.31 12.96 10.44
N SER A 161 -0.41 11.66 10.67
CA SER A 161 -1.64 10.87 10.46
C SER A 161 -2.13 10.28 11.78
N TYR A 162 -3.45 10.26 11.96
CA TYR A 162 -4.10 9.76 13.16
C TYR A 162 -5.27 8.86 12.80
N PHE A 163 -5.45 7.82 13.61
CA PHE A 163 -6.62 6.95 13.57
C PHE A 163 -7.64 7.44 14.60
N ILE A 164 -8.94 7.42 14.26
CA ILE A 164 -10.02 7.83 15.17
C ILE A 164 -11.23 6.92 14.98
N GLY A 165 -11.59 6.14 16.00
CA GLY A 165 -12.62 5.09 15.89
C GLY A 165 -12.25 4.02 14.86
N GLY A 166 -13.25 3.50 14.15
CA GLY A 166 -13.08 2.54 13.05
C GLY A 166 -13.21 1.08 13.47
N TYR A 167 -12.81 0.16 12.59
CA TYR A 167 -13.07 -1.28 12.72
C TYR A 167 -11.80 -2.02 13.12
N TYR A 168 -11.77 -2.55 14.33
CA TYR A 168 -10.63 -3.26 14.90
C TYR A 168 -10.80 -4.76 14.63
N ILE A 169 -9.81 -5.36 13.97
CA ILE A 169 -9.76 -6.79 13.71
C ILE A 169 -8.59 -7.42 14.45
N ARG A 170 -8.73 -8.68 14.85
CA ARG A 170 -7.69 -9.41 15.57
C ARG A 170 -7.29 -10.67 14.81
N ARG A 171 -5.99 -10.85 14.66
CA ARG A 171 -5.38 -12.04 14.06
C ARG A 171 -5.18 -13.14 15.13
N ASN A 172 -5.08 -14.38 14.69
CA ASN A 172 -4.90 -15.55 15.57
C ASN A 172 -3.64 -15.48 16.45
N ASP A 173 -2.61 -14.73 16.04
CA ASP A 173 -1.38 -14.47 16.81
C ASP A 173 -1.53 -13.34 17.86
N GLY A 174 -2.74 -12.81 18.03
CA GLY A 174 -3.08 -11.72 18.96
C GLY A 174 -2.88 -10.32 18.39
N THR A 175 -2.22 -10.18 17.23
CA THR A 175 -1.96 -8.89 16.57
C THR A 175 -3.27 -8.22 16.17
N VAL A 176 -3.36 -6.91 16.41
CA VAL A 176 -4.55 -6.11 16.13
C VAL A 176 -4.27 -5.17 14.97
N ALA A 177 -5.20 -5.11 14.02
CA ALA A 177 -5.23 -4.08 12.99
C ALA A 177 -6.52 -3.27 13.07
N SER A 178 -6.52 -2.06 12.53
CA SER A 178 -7.70 -1.21 12.42
C SER A 178 -7.92 -0.73 10.99
N ILE A 179 -9.19 -0.68 10.58
CA ILE A 179 -9.67 -0.22 9.28
C ILE A 179 -10.46 1.09 9.46
N GLN A 180 -10.10 2.12 8.69
CA GLN A 180 -10.80 3.40 8.65
C GLN A 180 -10.96 3.87 7.22
N GLU A 181 -12.14 4.43 6.95
CA GLU A 181 -12.52 5.05 5.70
C GLU A 181 -12.59 6.58 5.90
N ASP A 182 -11.98 7.33 5.01
CA ASP A 182 -12.12 8.79 4.92
C ASP A 182 -12.50 9.19 3.49
N PHE A 183 -13.20 10.31 3.31
CA PHE A 183 -13.75 10.72 2.02
C PHE A 183 -12.88 11.81 1.38
N LYS A 184 -12.33 11.52 0.20
CA LYS A 184 -11.54 12.48 -0.58
C LYS A 184 -12.33 12.99 -1.77
N TYR A 185 -12.61 14.28 -1.79
CA TYR A 185 -13.10 14.99 -2.97
C TYR A 185 -11.93 15.22 -3.94
N LEU A 186 -11.99 14.61 -5.13
CA LEU A 186 -10.99 14.76 -6.18
C LEU A 186 -11.68 15.28 -7.46
N GLY A 187 -11.98 16.58 -7.45
CA GLY A 187 -12.78 17.22 -8.50
C GLY A 187 -14.25 16.80 -8.39
N PRO A 188 -14.91 16.38 -9.48
CA PRO A 188 -16.32 15.99 -9.46
C PRO A 188 -16.58 14.59 -8.88
N GLN A 189 -15.53 13.86 -8.47
CA GLN A 189 -15.65 12.48 -7.97
C GLN A 189 -15.33 12.41 -6.47
N ILE A 190 -16.19 11.71 -5.74
CA ILE A 190 -15.93 11.27 -4.36
C ILE A 190 -15.15 9.95 -4.45
N MET A 191 -14.03 9.86 -3.75
CA MET A 191 -13.24 8.64 -3.58
C MET A 191 -13.14 8.30 -2.10
N ILE A 192 -13.00 7.01 -1.78
CA ILE A 192 -12.74 6.54 -0.41
C ILE A 192 -11.24 6.34 -0.24
N ILE A 193 -10.68 6.91 0.82
CA ILE A 193 -9.36 6.56 1.35
C ILE A 193 -9.58 5.38 2.30
N PHE A 194 -9.31 4.16 1.82
CA PHE A 194 -9.19 3.00 2.69
C PHE A 194 -7.84 3.04 3.40
N THR A 195 -7.86 2.92 4.73
CA THR A 195 -6.65 2.92 5.58
C THR A 195 -6.70 1.72 6.52
N PHE A 196 -5.70 0.85 6.41
CA PHE A 196 -5.47 -0.33 7.25
C PHE A 196 -4.15 -0.14 8.00
N VAL A 197 -4.19 -0.22 9.33
CA VAL A 197 -3.02 -0.04 10.20
C VAL A 197 -2.90 -1.22 11.14
N VAL A 198 -1.73 -1.84 11.18
CA VAL A 198 -1.38 -2.87 12.16
C VAL A 198 -0.70 -2.19 13.35
N TRP A 199 -1.15 -2.51 14.55
CA TRP A 199 -0.58 -1.94 15.77
C TRP A 199 0.53 -2.85 16.31
N PRO A 200 1.67 -2.28 16.77
CA PRO A 200 2.69 -3.06 17.45
C PRO A 200 2.10 -3.69 18.72
N GLN A 201 2.50 -4.93 19.00
CA GLN A 201 2.19 -5.64 20.24
C GLN A 201 2.96 -5.01 21.42
N ASP A 202 2.59 -3.78 21.81
CA ASP A 202 2.92 -3.09 23.07
C ASP A 202 2.33 -1.66 23.09
N SER A 203 1.02 -1.53 22.85
CA SER A 203 0.31 -0.29 23.16
C SER A 203 -1.10 -0.59 23.70
N SER A 204 -1.09 -0.97 24.98
CA SER A 204 -2.25 -1.03 25.88
C SER A 204 -2.58 0.35 26.45
#